data_AF-A0A9P7D9B9-F1
#
_entry.id   AF-A0A9P7D9B9-F1
#
_cell.length_a   1.000
_cell.length_b   1.000
_cell.length_c   1.000
_cell.angle_alpha   90.00
_cell.angle_beta   90.00
_cell.angle_gamma   90.00
#
_symmetry.space_group_name_H-M   'P 1'
#
loop_
_entity.id
_entity.type
_entity.pdbx_description
1 polymer ?
#
loop_
_entity_poly.entity_id
_entity_poly.type
_entity_poly.pdbx_seq_one_letter_code
_entity_poly.pdbx_strand_id
1 'polypeptide(L)'
;MLILPTSSSSDPLISHGCHFGQTVFALCNYPSLLTNGVLRLEQMEETPLEYFSAEERREHRVFEQLLDSYPGLLERLRNGSEEEILHVGELIGKGASGARGDDTKSLKSAILDWISPKGAAIQPPLHRNSKIDRGFNHELTGSLLCPAGLDWHDAETREKLCSGEILVCGDQWPVFLYANHTYDAEDLWCGLLRSRLLTCAYKHVFTSPSSVDKDPKATRSGNARLHGMNCVTIASIAYIATQVRFALSSSSVFSRTDTSTDSETFYHSLLDLFEDPGEFKEVDELLTWWNRQVFPTSSAAKRSISVNRALSKIRTKRLVTKNAANLDLTVAST
;
A
#
# COMPACT_ATOMS: atom_id res chain seq x y z
N MET A 1 22.37 -17.76 22.05
CA MET A 1 22.28 -18.73 20.94
C MET A 1 21.54 -18.04 19.80
N LEU A 2 22.30 -17.41 18.90
CA LEU A 2 21.80 -16.61 17.79
C LEU A 2 21.30 -17.57 16.71
N ILE A 3 20.01 -17.49 16.38
CA ILE A 3 19.44 -18.16 15.22
C ILE A 3 19.74 -17.23 14.04
N LEU A 4 20.78 -17.56 13.26
CA LEU A 4 21.00 -17.00 11.94
C LEU A 4 19.89 -17.49 11.00
N PRO A 5 19.26 -16.62 10.20
CA PRO A 5 18.34 -17.08 9.16
C PRO A 5 19.13 -17.66 7.99
N THR A 6 18.75 -18.86 7.57
CA THR A 6 19.31 -19.58 6.42
C THR A 6 18.83 -19.01 5.09
N SER A 7 19.79 -18.52 4.29
CA SER A 7 19.88 -18.48 2.81
C SER A 7 18.69 -17.98 1.96
N SER A 8 18.75 -16.72 1.54
CA SER A 8 18.81 -16.36 0.12
C SER A 8 19.99 -15.40 -0.09
N SER A 9 20.84 -15.65 -1.09
CA SER A 9 22.07 -14.90 -1.40
C SER A 9 21.78 -13.55 -2.09
N SER A 10 20.80 -12.79 -1.62
CA SER A 10 20.38 -11.51 -2.20
C SER A 10 20.82 -10.37 -1.31
N ASP A 11 21.38 -9.31 -1.92
CA ASP A 11 21.75 -8.07 -1.23
C ASP A 11 20.56 -7.55 -0.38
N PRO A 12 20.77 -7.18 0.90
CA PRO A 12 19.71 -6.64 1.77
C PRO A 12 18.91 -5.50 1.13
N LEU A 13 19.54 -4.64 0.31
CA LEU A 13 18.87 -3.54 -0.40
C LEU A 13 17.75 -4.01 -1.32
N ILE A 14 17.88 -5.22 -1.89
CA ILE A 14 16.81 -5.81 -2.73
C ILE A 14 15.60 -6.12 -1.85
N SER A 15 15.81 -6.71 -0.66
CA SER A 15 14.71 -7.01 0.27
C SER A 15 14.04 -5.74 0.79
N HIS A 16 14.83 -4.70 1.11
CA HIS A 16 14.30 -3.39 1.51
C HIS A 16 13.50 -2.74 0.37
N GLY A 17 14.00 -2.79 -0.85
CA GLY A 17 13.31 -2.28 -2.03
C GLY A 17 11.95 -2.93 -2.28
N CYS A 18 11.84 -4.24 -2.05
CA CYS A 18 10.55 -4.95 -2.14
C CYS A 18 9.49 -4.28 -1.24
N HIS A 19 9.82 -4.09 0.04
CA HIS A 19 8.89 -3.53 1.02
C HIS A 19 8.59 -2.05 0.77
N PHE A 20 9.64 -1.26 0.52
CA PHE A 20 9.53 0.16 0.29
C PHE A 20 8.63 0.47 -0.93
N GLY A 21 8.85 -0.25 -2.03
CA GLY A 21 8.03 -0.11 -3.23
C GLY A 21 6.56 -0.46 -3.02
N GLN A 22 6.24 -1.39 -2.12
CA GLN A 22 4.84 -1.76 -1.86
C GLN A 22 4.14 -0.83 -0.87
N THR A 23 4.88 -0.15 0.02
CA THR A 23 4.29 0.47 1.22
C THR A 23 4.59 1.95 1.42
N VAL A 24 5.61 2.47 0.74
CA VAL A 24 6.01 3.88 0.84
C VAL A 24 5.84 4.58 -0.50
N PHE A 25 6.46 4.06 -1.57
CA PHE A 25 6.38 4.72 -2.87
C PHE A 25 6.65 3.76 -4.04
N ALA A 26 5.59 3.43 -4.79
CA ALA A 26 5.64 2.31 -5.74
C ALA A 26 6.26 2.61 -7.10
N LEU A 27 6.10 3.84 -7.58
CA LEU A 27 6.51 4.26 -8.93
C LEU A 27 7.68 5.24 -8.86
N CYS A 28 8.72 4.84 -8.12
CA CYS A 28 9.92 5.64 -7.93
C CYS A 28 10.96 5.43 -9.05
N ASN A 29 11.68 6.50 -9.41
CA ASN A 29 13.01 6.37 -10.01
C ASN A 29 14.05 6.39 -8.87
N TYR A 30 14.42 5.21 -8.36
CA TYR A 30 15.28 5.09 -7.17
C TYR A 30 16.67 5.73 -7.33
N PRO A 31 17.40 5.55 -8.44
CA PRO A 31 18.64 6.30 -8.68
C PRO A 31 18.45 7.82 -8.54
N SER A 32 17.45 8.39 -9.23
CA SER A 32 17.17 9.82 -9.14
C SER A 32 16.76 10.26 -7.73
N LEU A 33 15.92 9.49 -7.04
CA LEU A 33 15.51 9.77 -5.66
C LEU A 33 16.72 9.87 -4.73
N LEU A 34 17.69 8.96 -4.86
CA LEU A 34 18.88 8.95 -4.01
C LEU A 34 19.83 10.09 -4.36
N THR A 35 20.11 10.32 -5.65
CA THR A 35 20.96 11.42 -6.09
C THR A 35 20.39 12.77 -5.65
N ASN A 36 19.10 13.01 -5.93
CA ASN A 36 18.41 14.24 -5.55
C ASN A 36 18.34 14.37 -4.02
N GLY A 37 18.10 13.27 -3.30
CA GLY A 37 18.05 13.25 -1.83
C GLY A 37 19.36 13.67 -1.18
N VAL A 38 20.49 13.13 -1.66
CA VAL A 38 21.83 13.51 -1.16
C VAL A 38 22.13 14.98 -1.47
N LEU A 39 21.90 15.41 -2.72
CA LEU A 39 22.08 16.82 -3.11
C LEU A 39 21.19 17.76 -2.28
N ARG A 40 19.95 17.32 -1.95
CA ARG A 40 19.03 18.12 -1.14
C ARG A 40 19.54 18.33 0.28
N LEU A 41 20.14 17.31 0.89
CA LEU A 41 20.71 17.43 2.24
C LEU A 41 21.81 18.50 2.29
N GLU A 42 22.63 18.62 1.24
CA GLU A 42 23.66 19.66 1.13
C GLU A 42 23.03 21.05 0.94
N GLN A 43 22.05 21.17 0.03
CA GLN A 43 21.35 22.44 -0.22
C GLN A 43 20.62 22.96 1.03
N MET A 44 20.14 22.07 1.88
CA MET A 44 19.44 22.40 3.12
C MET A 44 20.35 23.02 4.20
N GLU A 45 21.67 22.98 4.04
CA GLU A 45 22.60 23.73 4.90
C GLU A 45 22.45 25.25 4.72
N GLU A 46 22.05 25.68 3.52
CA GLU A 46 21.90 27.11 3.17
C GLU A 46 20.44 27.52 2.99
N THR A 47 19.58 26.61 2.51
CA THR A 47 18.19 26.91 2.14
C THR A 47 17.21 26.04 2.94
N PRO A 48 16.37 26.61 3.82
CA PRO A 48 15.38 25.84 4.56
C PRO A 48 14.40 25.08 3.65
N LEU A 49 13.93 23.91 4.11
CA LEU A 49 13.09 23.01 3.32
C LEU A 49 11.83 23.68 2.72
N GLU A 50 11.29 24.68 3.42
CA GLU A 50 10.07 25.42 3.03
C GLU A 50 10.22 26.24 1.75
N TYR A 51 11.45 26.56 1.33
CA TYR A 51 11.72 27.32 0.11
C TYR A 51 11.81 26.45 -1.15
N PHE A 52 11.83 25.12 -1.00
CA PHE A 52 11.76 24.22 -2.13
C PHE A 52 10.31 24.01 -2.59
N SER A 53 10.16 23.65 -3.86
CA SER A 53 8.84 23.37 -4.45
C SER A 53 8.12 22.24 -3.71
N ALA A 54 6.79 22.17 -3.87
CA ALA A 54 5.99 21.11 -3.25
C ALA A 54 6.42 19.70 -3.69
N GLU A 55 6.85 19.56 -4.95
CA GLU A 55 7.36 18.31 -5.52
C GLU A 55 8.69 17.91 -4.87
N GLU A 56 9.64 18.83 -4.79
CA GLU A 56 10.95 18.57 -4.15
C GLU A 56 10.80 18.22 -2.66
N ARG A 57 9.89 18.91 -1.95
CA ARG A 57 9.58 18.56 -0.56
C ARG A 57 8.96 17.17 -0.43
N ARG A 58 8.14 16.74 -1.40
CA ARG A 58 7.56 15.39 -1.40
C ARG A 58 8.62 14.34 -1.68
N GLU A 59 9.45 14.56 -2.70
CA GLU A 59 10.58 13.69 -3.04
C GLU A 59 11.52 13.53 -1.82
N HIS A 60 11.83 14.63 -1.13
CA HIS A 60 12.65 14.60 0.08
C HIS A 60 11.99 13.78 1.21
N ARG A 61 10.69 13.93 1.47
CA ARG A 61 9.97 13.08 2.45
C ARG A 61 10.02 11.60 2.11
N VAL A 62 9.99 11.24 0.82
CA VAL A 62 10.11 9.85 0.36
C VAL A 62 11.54 9.35 0.59
N PHE A 63 12.55 10.18 0.33
CA PHE A 63 13.95 9.87 0.60
C PHE A 63 14.21 9.68 2.09
N GLU A 64 13.71 10.54 2.97
CA GLU A 64 13.84 10.39 4.44
C GLU A 64 13.23 9.07 4.92
N GLN A 65 12.02 8.72 4.45
CA GLN A 65 11.40 7.43 4.78
C GLN A 65 12.23 6.24 4.31
N LEU A 66 12.95 6.36 3.20
CA LEU A 66 13.86 5.32 2.72
C LEU A 66 15.07 5.18 3.65
N LEU A 67 15.65 6.29 4.09
CA LEU A 67 16.75 6.29 5.07
C LEU A 67 16.32 5.66 6.41
N ASP A 68 15.14 6.02 6.91
CA ASP A 68 14.59 5.46 8.15
C ASP A 68 14.37 3.95 8.08
N SER A 69 14.05 3.44 6.88
CA SER A 69 13.83 2.01 6.65
C SER A 69 15.12 1.17 6.60
N TYR A 70 16.28 1.80 6.38
CA TYR A 70 17.56 1.11 6.25
C TYR A 70 18.70 1.84 7.01
N PRO A 71 18.94 1.45 8.27
CA PRO A 71 20.03 2.02 9.07
C PRO A 71 21.39 1.88 8.38
N GLY A 72 22.15 2.99 8.31
CA GLY A 72 23.45 3.05 7.64
C GLY A 72 23.39 3.38 6.14
N LEU A 73 22.19 3.50 5.56
CA LEU A 73 22.05 3.92 4.15
C LEU A 73 22.65 5.31 3.93
N LEU A 74 22.34 6.27 4.80
CA LEU A 74 22.82 7.63 4.66
C LEU A 74 24.35 7.70 4.68
N GLU A 75 24.99 6.97 5.60
CA GLU A 75 26.46 6.91 5.69
C GLU A 75 27.08 6.28 4.43
N ARG A 76 26.44 5.24 3.89
CA ARG A 76 26.87 4.62 2.62
C ARG A 76 26.77 5.60 1.45
N LEU A 77 25.68 6.36 1.36
CA LEU A 77 25.44 7.31 0.28
C LEU A 77 26.39 8.52 0.38
N ARG A 78 26.57 9.09 1.58
CA ARG A 78 27.45 10.26 1.80
C ARG A 78 28.93 9.97 1.55
N ASN A 79 29.37 8.75 1.84
CA ASN A 79 30.76 8.34 1.63
C ASN A 79 30.98 7.63 0.28
N GLY A 80 29.91 7.43 -0.49
CA GLY A 80 29.94 6.75 -1.79
C GLY A 80 30.24 7.71 -2.94
N SER A 81 30.72 7.16 -4.06
CA SER A 81 30.78 7.91 -5.33
C SER A 81 29.38 8.02 -5.97
N GLU A 82 29.26 8.84 -7.01
CA GLU A 82 28.02 8.93 -7.79
C GLU A 82 27.60 7.55 -8.35
N GLU A 83 28.56 6.75 -8.82
CA GLU A 83 28.31 5.39 -9.31
C GLU A 83 27.79 4.46 -8.20
N GLU A 84 28.26 4.62 -6.96
CA GLU A 84 27.75 3.85 -5.82
C GLU A 84 26.31 4.24 -5.49
N ILE A 85 25.96 5.53 -5.57
CA ILE A 85 24.57 6.00 -5.38
C ILE A 85 23.65 5.39 -6.44
N LEU A 86 24.07 5.41 -7.71
CA LEU A 86 23.33 4.79 -8.81
C LEU A 86 23.17 3.28 -8.58
N HIS A 87 24.24 2.59 -8.20
CA HIS A 87 24.21 1.16 -7.93
C HIS A 87 23.26 0.78 -6.78
N VAL A 88 23.28 1.54 -5.68
CA VAL A 88 22.34 1.37 -4.56
C VAL A 88 20.90 1.57 -5.04
N GLY A 89 20.66 2.60 -5.84
CA GLY A 89 19.34 2.87 -6.44
C GLY A 89 18.85 1.71 -7.31
N GLU A 90 19.72 1.11 -8.12
CA GLU A 90 19.40 -0.06 -8.94
C GLU A 90 19.05 -1.29 -8.11
N LEU A 91 19.75 -1.54 -7.00
CA LEU A 91 19.46 -2.67 -6.11
C LEU A 91 18.09 -2.54 -5.44
N ILE A 92 17.76 -1.34 -4.95
CA ILE A 92 16.44 -1.03 -4.37
C ILE A 92 15.36 -1.16 -5.46
N GLY A 93 15.60 -0.58 -6.64
CA GLY A 93 14.68 -0.64 -7.77
C GLY A 93 14.43 -2.07 -8.28
N LYS A 94 15.44 -2.94 -8.21
CA LYS A 94 15.32 -4.37 -8.53
C LYS A 94 14.40 -5.08 -7.54
N GLY A 95 14.54 -4.78 -6.24
CA GLY A 95 13.63 -5.27 -5.20
C GLY A 95 12.18 -4.86 -5.45
N ALA A 96 11.95 -3.55 -5.58
CA ALA A 96 10.62 -2.99 -5.81
C ALA A 96 9.95 -3.55 -7.08
N SER A 97 10.71 -3.66 -8.18
CA SER A 97 10.20 -4.19 -9.44
C SER A 97 9.95 -5.71 -9.38
N GLY A 98 10.77 -6.46 -8.64
CA GLY A 98 10.56 -7.88 -8.40
C GLY A 98 9.27 -8.15 -7.63
N ALA A 99 9.09 -7.46 -6.49
CA ALA A 99 7.87 -7.55 -5.68
C ALA A 99 6.62 -7.19 -6.49
N ARG A 100 6.66 -6.09 -7.24
CA ARG A 100 5.57 -5.68 -8.13
C ARG A 100 5.25 -6.74 -9.20
N GLY A 101 6.28 -7.34 -9.80
CA GLY A 101 6.10 -8.41 -10.78
C GLY A 101 5.40 -9.64 -10.20
N ASP A 102 5.77 -10.05 -8.99
CA ASP A 102 5.14 -11.17 -8.28
C ASP A 102 3.68 -10.86 -7.90
N ASP A 103 3.40 -9.66 -7.41
CA ASP A 103 2.04 -9.20 -7.10
C ASP A 103 1.17 -9.14 -8.36
N THR A 104 1.67 -8.54 -9.43
CA THR A 104 0.99 -8.49 -10.73
C THR A 104 0.66 -9.90 -11.24
N LYS A 105 1.61 -10.84 -11.12
CA LYS A 105 1.41 -12.23 -11.57
C LYS A 105 0.37 -12.95 -10.72
N SER A 106 0.41 -12.80 -9.40
CA SER A 106 -0.50 -13.48 -8.47
C SER A 106 -1.93 -12.93 -8.55
N LEU A 107 -2.10 -11.62 -8.62
CA LEU A 107 -3.40 -10.97 -8.75
C LEU A 107 -4.08 -11.25 -10.10
N LYS A 108 -3.30 -11.47 -11.17
CA LYS A 108 -3.83 -11.70 -12.53
C LYS A 108 -4.89 -12.80 -12.56
N SER A 109 -4.69 -13.91 -11.86
CA SER A 109 -5.66 -15.01 -11.85
C SER A 109 -6.66 -14.89 -10.70
N ALA A 110 -6.20 -14.47 -9.51
CA ALA A 110 -7.03 -14.34 -8.31
C ALA A 110 -8.20 -13.36 -8.48
N ILE A 111 -7.99 -12.29 -9.25
CA ILE A 111 -9.03 -11.28 -9.46
C ILE A 111 -10.28 -11.83 -10.14
N LEU A 112 -10.12 -12.80 -11.04
CA LEU A 112 -11.26 -13.44 -11.72
C LEU A 112 -12.14 -14.22 -10.74
N ASP A 113 -11.53 -14.81 -9.71
CA ASP A 113 -12.28 -15.51 -8.65
C ASP A 113 -13.11 -14.55 -7.80
N TRP A 114 -12.65 -13.30 -7.64
CA TRP A 114 -13.33 -12.31 -6.80
C TRP A 114 -14.45 -11.57 -7.52
N ILE A 115 -14.32 -11.38 -8.84
CA ILE A 115 -15.34 -10.70 -9.66
C ILE A 115 -16.37 -11.68 -10.24
N SER A 116 -16.10 -12.98 -10.21
CA SER A 116 -17.05 -13.98 -10.69
C SER A 116 -18.40 -13.88 -9.93
N PRO A 117 -19.54 -13.83 -10.64
CA PRO A 117 -20.85 -13.80 -9.99
C PRO A 117 -21.04 -15.04 -9.11
N LYS A 118 -21.70 -14.87 -7.96
CA LYS A 118 -21.90 -15.99 -7.02
C LYS A 118 -22.68 -17.12 -7.68
N GLY A 119 -22.05 -18.28 -7.79
CA GLY A 119 -22.67 -19.49 -8.35
C GLY A 119 -22.77 -19.52 -9.87
N ALA A 120 -22.15 -18.57 -10.58
CA ALA A 120 -22.11 -18.56 -12.04
C ALA A 120 -20.70 -18.29 -12.57
N ALA A 121 -20.43 -18.76 -13.79
CA ALA A 121 -19.20 -18.47 -14.50
C ALA A 121 -19.27 -17.11 -15.18
N ILE A 122 -18.12 -16.43 -15.33
CA ILE A 122 -17.99 -15.23 -16.16
C ILE A 122 -18.33 -15.58 -17.62
N GLN A 123 -19.13 -14.74 -18.26
CA GLN A 123 -19.52 -14.90 -19.67
C GLN A 123 -19.21 -13.61 -20.46
N PRO A 124 -18.47 -13.70 -21.59
CA PRO A 124 -17.73 -14.89 -22.04
C PRO A 124 -16.60 -15.29 -21.06
N PRO A 125 -16.14 -16.56 -21.06
CA PRO A 125 -15.08 -16.98 -20.14
C PRO A 125 -13.78 -16.18 -20.32
N LEU A 126 -13.22 -15.66 -19.22
CA LEU A 126 -11.94 -14.95 -19.22
C LEU A 126 -10.77 -15.89 -18.91
N HIS A 127 -9.70 -15.78 -19.69
CA HIS A 127 -8.48 -16.54 -19.45
C HIS A 127 -7.74 -16.08 -18.18
N ARG A 128 -7.28 -17.03 -17.36
CA ARG A 128 -6.54 -16.72 -16.12
C ARG A 128 -5.13 -16.19 -16.37
N ASN A 129 -4.47 -16.62 -17.44
CA ASN A 129 -3.07 -16.29 -17.74
C ASN A 129 -2.90 -15.18 -18.79
N SER A 130 -3.97 -14.87 -19.52
CA SER A 130 -4.02 -13.80 -20.52
C SER A 130 -4.99 -12.71 -20.08
N LYS A 131 -4.70 -11.46 -20.42
CA LYS A 131 -5.57 -10.31 -20.12
C LYS A 131 -6.21 -9.70 -21.37
N ILE A 132 -5.88 -10.18 -22.58
CA ILE A 132 -6.27 -9.51 -23.84
C ILE A 132 -7.79 -9.24 -23.95
N ASP A 133 -8.61 -10.17 -23.45
CA ASP A 133 -10.08 -10.06 -23.46
C ASP A 133 -10.66 -9.34 -22.24
N ARG A 134 -9.84 -8.78 -21.36
CA ARG A 134 -10.29 -8.00 -20.18
C ARG A 134 -10.40 -6.52 -20.54
N GLY A 135 -10.47 -5.65 -19.54
CA GLY A 135 -10.63 -4.22 -19.76
C GLY A 135 -12.01 -3.91 -20.32
N PHE A 136 -12.07 -2.90 -21.19
CA PHE A 136 -13.28 -2.53 -21.92
C PHE A 136 -13.71 -3.55 -22.97
N ASN A 137 -12.86 -4.55 -23.31
CA ASN A 137 -13.22 -5.62 -24.24
C ASN A 137 -14.24 -6.64 -23.67
N HIS A 138 -14.62 -6.51 -22.39
CA HIS A 138 -15.52 -7.43 -21.73
C HIS A 138 -16.44 -6.73 -20.71
N GLU A 139 -17.74 -7.04 -20.76
CA GLU A 139 -18.80 -6.40 -19.97
C GLU A 139 -18.48 -6.30 -18.47
N LEU A 140 -18.10 -7.43 -17.84
CA LEU A 140 -17.78 -7.46 -16.41
C LEU A 140 -16.55 -6.63 -16.01
N THR A 141 -15.43 -6.73 -16.73
CA THR A 141 -14.22 -5.98 -16.37
C THR A 141 -14.31 -4.52 -16.79
N GLY A 142 -15.00 -4.24 -17.90
CA GLY A 142 -15.24 -2.90 -18.41
C GLY A 142 -16.13 -2.10 -17.48
N SER A 143 -17.24 -2.67 -17.01
CA SER A 143 -18.11 -2.03 -16.01
C SER A 143 -17.38 -1.68 -14.72
N LEU A 144 -16.45 -2.52 -14.25
CA LEU A 144 -15.63 -2.23 -13.06
C LEU A 144 -14.59 -1.13 -13.30
N LEU A 145 -14.07 -1.03 -14.53
CA LEU A 145 -13.07 -0.04 -14.93
C LEU A 145 -13.67 1.27 -15.44
N CYS A 146 -14.98 1.32 -15.68
CA CYS A 146 -15.67 2.53 -16.13
C CYS A 146 -15.40 3.66 -15.13
N PRO A 147 -14.98 4.84 -15.59
CA PRO A 147 -14.86 6.03 -14.74
C PRO A 147 -16.16 6.29 -13.99
N ALA A 148 -16.06 6.65 -12.70
CA ALA A 148 -17.21 6.82 -11.83
C ALA A 148 -18.19 7.92 -12.31
N GLY A 149 -17.68 8.90 -13.07
CA GLY A 149 -18.50 9.96 -13.68
C GLY A 149 -19.14 9.58 -15.02
N LEU A 150 -18.96 8.35 -15.52
CA LEU A 150 -19.54 7.85 -16.76
C LEU A 150 -20.50 6.68 -16.48
N ASP A 151 -21.50 6.52 -17.35
CA ASP A 151 -22.44 5.41 -17.25
C ASP A 151 -22.03 4.27 -18.20
N TRP A 152 -21.61 3.13 -17.64
CA TRP A 152 -21.29 1.95 -18.45
C TRP A 152 -22.51 1.35 -19.16
N HIS A 153 -23.72 1.58 -18.64
CA HIS A 153 -24.96 1.05 -19.22
C HIS A 153 -25.43 1.88 -20.41
N ASP A 154 -24.89 3.09 -20.59
CA ASP A 154 -25.04 3.86 -21.80
C ASP A 154 -24.22 3.22 -22.95
N ALA A 155 -24.92 2.88 -24.04
CA ALA A 155 -24.33 2.13 -25.14
C ALA A 155 -23.27 2.95 -25.89
N GLU A 156 -23.46 4.26 -26.02
CA GLU A 156 -22.52 5.17 -26.68
C GLU A 156 -21.23 5.30 -25.86
N THR A 157 -21.36 5.52 -24.54
CA THR A 157 -20.24 5.56 -23.60
C THR A 157 -19.42 4.27 -23.65
N ARG A 158 -20.08 3.12 -23.60
CA ARG A 158 -19.40 1.82 -23.71
C ARG A 158 -18.68 1.66 -25.05
N GLU A 159 -19.33 1.99 -26.16
CA GLU A 159 -18.71 1.88 -27.49
C GLU A 159 -17.45 2.75 -27.61
N LYS A 160 -17.51 4.00 -27.13
CA LYS A 160 -16.36 4.92 -27.15
C LYS A 160 -15.22 4.50 -26.23
N LEU A 161 -15.51 3.89 -25.08
CA LEU A 161 -14.50 3.29 -24.21
C LEU A 161 -13.85 2.05 -24.84
N CYS A 162 -14.65 1.20 -25.50
CA CYS A 162 -14.16 0.02 -26.21
C CYS A 162 -13.29 0.37 -27.43
N SER A 163 -13.68 1.40 -28.20
CA SER A 163 -12.95 1.85 -29.38
C SER A 163 -11.69 2.65 -29.05
N GLY A 164 -11.59 3.16 -27.82
CA GLY A 164 -10.52 4.05 -27.38
C GLY A 164 -10.71 5.52 -27.80
N GLU A 165 -11.91 5.89 -28.28
CA GLU A 165 -12.27 7.29 -28.54
C GLU A 165 -12.31 8.11 -27.24
N ILE A 166 -12.78 7.51 -26.15
CA ILE A 166 -12.61 8.06 -24.80
C ILE A 166 -11.31 7.50 -24.22
N LEU A 167 -10.31 8.37 -24.09
CA LEU A 167 -9.10 8.09 -23.32
C LEU A 167 -9.39 8.33 -21.83
N VAL A 168 -9.21 7.28 -21.03
CA VAL A 168 -9.41 7.34 -19.57
C VAL A 168 -8.09 7.74 -18.90
N CYS A 169 -8.02 8.98 -18.44
CA CYS A 169 -6.88 9.52 -17.71
C CYS A 169 -6.78 8.86 -16.31
N GLY A 170 -5.58 8.84 -15.72
CA GLY A 170 -5.35 8.25 -14.40
C GLY A 170 -6.13 8.90 -13.25
N ASP A 171 -6.50 10.18 -13.37
CA ASP A 171 -7.34 10.89 -12.39
C ASP A 171 -8.84 10.59 -12.54
N GLN A 172 -9.26 9.95 -13.63
CA GLN A 172 -10.63 9.48 -13.83
C GLN A 172 -10.82 8.13 -13.15
N TRP A 173 -11.12 8.19 -11.85
CA TRP A 173 -11.16 6.99 -11.03
C TRP A 173 -12.28 6.02 -11.41
N PRO A 174 -11.96 4.71 -11.49
CA PRO A 174 -12.91 3.69 -11.88
C PRO A 174 -13.84 3.29 -10.73
N VAL A 175 -15.04 2.83 -11.08
CA VAL A 175 -16.08 2.49 -10.10
C VAL A 175 -15.67 1.34 -9.15
N PHE A 176 -14.71 0.48 -9.52
CA PHE A 176 -14.24 -0.59 -8.64
C PHE A 176 -13.60 -0.07 -7.33
N LEU A 177 -13.21 1.20 -7.25
CA LEU A 177 -12.69 1.77 -6.00
C LEU A 177 -13.78 1.87 -4.93
N TYR A 178 -15.03 2.06 -5.34
CA TYR A 178 -16.14 2.38 -4.45
C TYR A 178 -16.77 1.13 -3.85
N ALA A 179 -17.24 1.25 -2.61
CA ALA A 179 -18.02 0.21 -1.94
C ALA A 179 -19.24 -0.16 -2.80
N ASN A 180 -19.46 -1.45 -2.98
CA ASN A 180 -20.51 -2.00 -3.85
C ASN A 180 -20.46 -1.52 -5.32
N HIS A 181 -19.35 -0.91 -5.74
CA HIS A 181 -19.18 -0.31 -7.07
C HIS A 181 -20.26 0.74 -7.36
N THR A 182 -20.55 1.60 -6.39
CA THR A 182 -21.53 2.68 -6.50
C THR A 182 -20.87 4.01 -6.18
N TYR A 183 -20.97 4.95 -7.12
CA TYR A 183 -20.53 6.33 -6.96
C TYR A 183 -21.70 7.21 -6.53
N ASP A 184 -21.48 8.06 -5.52
CA ASP A 184 -22.45 9.03 -5.05
C ASP A 184 -21.94 10.44 -5.40
N ALA A 185 -22.66 11.13 -6.29
CA ALA A 185 -22.28 12.47 -6.74
C ALA A 185 -22.50 13.55 -5.67
N GLU A 186 -23.32 13.28 -4.65
CA GLU A 186 -23.61 14.20 -3.55
C GLU A 186 -22.65 14.00 -2.36
N ASP A 187 -22.06 12.81 -2.25
CA ASP A 187 -21.01 12.47 -1.27
C ASP A 187 -19.88 11.68 -1.93
N LEU A 188 -18.88 12.41 -2.44
CA LEU A 188 -17.77 11.85 -3.22
C LEU A 188 -16.90 10.85 -2.44
N TRP A 189 -16.89 10.95 -1.11
CA TRP A 189 -16.15 10.02 -0.24
C TRP A 189 -16.96 8.77 0.12
N CYS A 190 -18.26 8.75 -0.19
CA CYS A 190 -19.14 7.63 0.08
C CYS A 190 -18.61 6.36 -0.59
N GLY A 191 -18.06 5.46 0.23
CA GLY A 191 -17.53 4.19 -0.23
C GLY A 191 -16.21 4.25 -1.00
N LEU A 192 -15.64 5.44 -1.27
CA LEU A 192 -14.37 5.58 -1.99
C LEU A 192 -13.27 4.75 -1.32
N LEU A 193 -12.56 3.95 -2.12
CA LEU A 193 -11.49 3.04 -1.70
C LEU A 193 -11.89 1.99 -0.64
N ARG A 194 -13.19 1.69 -0.52
CA ARG A 194 -13.75 0.70 0.43
C ARG A 194 -14.35 -0.52 -0.26
N SER A 195 -14.05 -0.75 -1.53
CA SER A 195 -14.56 -1.94 -2.23
C SER A 195 -14.01 -3.25 -1.67
N ARG A 196 -14.84 -4.29 -1.71
CA ARG A 196 -14.42 -5.65 -1.35
C ARG A 196 -13.21 -6.08 -2.17
N LEU A 197 -13.18 -5.72 -3.45
CA LEU A 197 -12.12 -6.11 -4.38
C LEU A 197 -10.75 -5.62 -3.89
N LEU A 198 -10.66 -4.35 -3.47
CA LEU A 198 -9.45 -3.78 -2.88
C LEU A 198 -9.03 -4.52 -1.61
N THR A 199 -9.97 -4.80 -0.70
CA THR A 199 -9.63 -5.51 0.55
C THR A 199 -9.15 -6.95 0.32
N CYS A 200 -9.72 -7.66 -0.68
CA CYS A 200 -9.25 -8.98 -1.09
C CYS A 200 -7.83 -8.91 -1.67
N ALA A 201 -7.58 -7.96 -2.55
CA ALA A 201 -6.25 -7.75 -3.15
C ALA A 201 -5.19 -7.38 -2.11
N TYR A 202 -5.50 -6.49 -1.17
CA TYR A 202 -4.60 -6.11 -0.09
C TYR A 202 -4.21 -7.32 0.76
N LYS A 203 -5.19 -8.14 1.16
CA LYS A 203 -4.94 -9.37 1.93
C LYS A 203 -4.13 -10.38 1.13
N HIS A 204 -4.40 -10.50 -0.16
CA HIS A 204 -3.64 -11.39 -1.04
C HIS A 204 -2.15 -11.04 -1.09
N VAL A 205 -1.84 -9.74 -1.26
CA VAL A 205 -0.47 -9.23 -1.39
C VAL A 205 0.25 -9.16 -0.03
N PHE A 206 -0.39 -8.58 1.00
CA PHE A 206 0.31 -8.26 2.24
C PHE A 206 0.17 -9.33 3.32
N THR A 207 -0.95 -10.05 3.45
CA THR A 207 -1.13 -10.99 4.56
C THR A 207 -0.92 -12.44 4.15
N SER A 208 -1.66 -12.94 3.18
CA SER A 208 -1.48 -14.28 2.58
C SER A 208 -2.61 -14.48 1.56
N PRO A 209 -2.36 -15.15 0.43
CA PRO A 209 -3.42 -15.60 -0.47
C PRO A 209 -4.55 -16.36 0.25
N SER A 210 -4.20 -17.16 1.26
CA SER A 210 -5.17 -17.93 2.06
C SER A 210 -6.01 -17.11 3.04
N SER A 211 -5.63 -15.85 3.31
CA SER A 211 -6.35 -14.96 4.25
C SER A 211 -7.54 -14.23 3.62
N VAL A 212 -7.75 -14.42 2.32
CA VAL A 212 -8.95 -13.98 1.61
C VAL A 212 -10.17 -14.82 2.04
N ASP A 213 -9.95 -16.08 2.43
CA ASP A 213 -10.95 -16.98 2.99
C ASP A 213 -10.95 -16.95 4.53
N LYS A 214 -12.05 -17.37 5.16
CA LYS A 214 -12.23 -17.32 6.62
C LYS A 214 -11.34 -18.29 7.40
N ASP A 215 -10.75 -19.29 6.74
CA ASP A 215 -9.89 -20.30 7.37
C ASP A 215 -8.43 -20.15 6.92
N PRO A 216 -7.56 -19.52 7.74
CA PRO A 216 -6.17 -19.31 7.37
C PRO A 216 -5.41 -20.64 7.36
N LYS A 217 -5.03 -21.10 6.17
CA LYS A 217 -4.16 -22.28 5.94
C LYS A 217 -2.76 -21.87 5.49
N ALA A 218 -2.17 -20.84 6.09
CA ALA A 218 -0.86 -20.34 5.70
C ALA A 218 0.29 -21.19 6.27
N THR A 219 1.18 -21.68 5.41
CA THR A 219 2.43 -22.39 5.79
C THR A 219 3.64 -21.45 5.90
N ARG A 220 3.52 -20.18 5.46
CA ARG A 220 4.57 -19.15 5.52
C ARG A 220 4.00 -17.84 6.09
N SER A 221 4.84 -17.05 6.77
CA SER A 221 4.50 -15.71 7.25
C SER A 221 4.18 -14.77 6.08
N GLY A 222 3.12 -13.98 6.21
CA GLY A 222 2.77 -12.94 5.24
C GLY A 222 3.76 -11.80 5.14
N ASN A 223 3.78 -11.09 4.01
CA ASN A 223 4.65 -9.92 3.77
C ASN A 223 4.53 -8.86 4.88
N ALA A 224 3.31 -8.55 5.33
CA ALA A 224 3.04 -7.66 6.45
C ALA A 224 3.74 -8.12 7.74
N ARG A 225 3.69 -9.43 8.05
CA ARG A 225 4.38 -9.97 9.23
C ARG A 225 5.89 -9.98 9.05
N LEU A 226 6.39 -10.30 7.86
CA LEU A 226 7.83 -10.31 7.53
C LEU A 226 8.45 -8.92 7.70
N HIS A 227 7.71 -7.87 7.36
CA HIS A 227 8.16 -6.49 7.47
C HIS A 227 7.63 -5.75 8.71
N GLY A 228 6.98 -6.45 9.65
CA GLY A 228 6.48 -5.85 10.90
C GLY A 228 5.35 -4.83 10.72
N MET A 229 4.65 -4.83 9.58
CA MET A 229 3.50 -3.98 9.33
C MET A 229 2.37 -4.30 10.30
N ASN A 230 1.95 -3.29 11.06
CA ASN A 230 0.85 -3.37 12.01
C ASN A 230 -0.34 -2.47 11.63
N CYS A 231 -0.17 -1.66 10.58
CA CYS A 231 -1.18 -0.81 9.99
C CYS A 231 -0.98 -0.69 8.47
N VAL A 232 -2.05 -0.28 7.78
CA VAL A 232 -1.97 0.14 6.38
C VAL A 232 -1.32 1.51 6.26
N THR A 233 -0.71 1.80 5.11
CA THR A 233 -0.27 3.14 4.70
C THR A 233 -1.09 3.63 3.52
N ILE A 234 -1.20 4.96 3.32
CA ILE A 234 -1.85 5.55 2.15
C ILE A 234 -1.26 5.01 0.83
N ALA A 235 0.07 4.89 0.79
CA ALA A 235 0.80 4.37 -0.36
C ALA A 235 0.52 2.88 -0.62
N SER A 236 0.36 2.07 0.42
CA SER A 236 -0.03 0.66 0.24
C SER A 236 -1.46 0.51 -0.29
N ILE A 237 -2.38 1.40 0.07
CA ILE A 237 -3.75 1.41 -0.47
C ILE A 237 -3.72 1.82 -1.95
N ALA A 238 -3.03 2.92 -2.28
CA ALA A 238 -2.86 3.38 -3.65
C ALA A 238 -2.19 2.30 -4.52
N TYR A 239 -1.16 1.64 -4.01
CA TYR A 239 -0.48 0.55 -4.70
C TYR A 239 -1.44 -0.59 -5.05
N ILE A 240 -2.26 -1.03 -4.09
CA ILE A 240 -3.24 -2.10 -4.33
C ILE A 240 -4.29 -1.67 -5.34
N ALA A 241 -4.77 -0.43 -5.28
CA ALA A 241 -5.69 0.10 -6.29
C ALA A 241 -5.07 0.05 -7.70
N THR A 242 -3.81 0.46 -7.85
CA THR A 242 -3.08 0.41 -9.12
C THR A 242 -2.91 -1.03 -9.62
N GLN A 243 -2.55 -1.96 -8.73
CA GLN A 243 -2.42 -3.39 -9.08
C GLN A 243 -3.75 -4.01 -9.51
N VAL A 244 -4.85 -3.67 -8.84
CA VAL A 244 -6.21 -4.14 -9.19
C VAL A 244 -6.63 -3.58 -10.55
N ARG A 245 -6.45 -2.26 -10.78
CA ARG A 245 -6.74 -1.62 -12.07
C ARG A 245 -5.98 -2.30 -13.21
N PHE A 246 -4.68 -2.53 -13.00
CA PHE A 246 -3.88 -3.25 -13.99
C PHE A 246 -4.37 -4.68 -14.21
N ALA A 247 -4.71 -5.43 -13.16
CA ALA A 247 -5.19 -6.81 -13.27
C ALA A 247 -6.55 -6.94 -14.00
N LEU A 248 -7.40 -5.91 -13.92
CA LEU A 248 -8.66 -5.81 -14.66
C LEU A 248 -8.48 -5.33 -16.10
N SER A 249 -7.43 -4.57 -16.41
CA SER A 249 -7.18 -4.04 -17.76
C SER A 249 -6.75 -5.11 -18.76
N SER A 250 -6.80 -4.78 -20.05
CA SER A 250 -6.29 -5.63 -21.14
C SER A 250 -4.78 -5.56 -21.36
N SER A 251 -4.10 -4.53 -20.81
CA SER A 251 -2.66 -4.30 -21.03
C SER A 251 -1.79 -5.45 -20.52
N SER A 252 -0.87 -5.96 -21.32
CA SER A 252 0.00 -7.08 -20.94
C SER A 252 1.25 -6.65 -20.16
N VAL A 253 1.61 -5.37 -20.20
CA VAL A 253 2.85 -4.82 -19.63
C VAL A 253 2.52 -3.72 -18.63
N PHE A 254 3.08 -3.83 -17.42
CA PHE A 254 3.02 -2.75 -16.44
C PHE A 254 4.23 -1.84 -16.66
N SER A 255 4.01 -0.63 -17.17
CA SER A 255 5.05 0.40 -17.34
C SER A 255 4.63 1.71 -16.68
N ARG A 256 5.60 2.47 -16.20
CA ARG A 256 5.40 3.84 -15.71
C ARG A 256 4.98 4.79 -16.84
N THR A 257 5.61 4.62 -18.00
CA THR A 257 5.39 5.45 -19.20
C THR A 257 4.25 4.98 -20.08
N ASP A 258 3.49 3.96 -19.67
CA ASP A 258 2.36 3.48 -20.45
C ASP A 258 1.18 4.43 -20.30
N THR A 259 0.90 5.20 -21.36
CA THR A 259 -0.23 6.13 -21.42
C THR A 259 -1.57 5.44 -21.67
N SER A 260 -1.58 4.14 -22.05
CA SER A 260 -2.84 3.41 -22.28
C SER A 260 -3.52 3.04 -20.97
N THR A 261 -2.74 2.60 -19.98
CA THR A 261 -3.25 2.42 -18.62
C THR A 261 -3.05 3.67 -17.79
N ASP A 262 -2.02 4.47 -18.01
CA ASP A 262 -1.72 5.67 -17.23
C ASP A 262 -1.63 5.36 -15.71
N SER A 263 -0.88 4.30 -15.39
CA SER A 263 -0.77 3.77 -14.03
C SER A 263 -0.05 4.72 -13.06
N GLU A 264 0.85 5.57 -13.58
CA GLU A 264 1.59 6.56 -12.79
C GLU A 264 0.68 7.70 -12.35
N THR A 265 -0.02 8.35 -13.28
CA THR A 265 -1.03 9.37 -12.96
C THR A 265 -2.12 8.83 -12.05
N PHE A 266 -2.57 7.58 -12.28
CA PHE A 266 -3.54 6.94 -11.40
C PHE A 266 -3.04 6.79 -9.95
N TYR A 267 -1.81 6.31 -9.78
CA TYR A 267 -1.22 6.18 -8.45
C TYR A 267 -1.03 7.55 -7.78
N HIS A 268 -0.52 8.54 -8.52
CA HIS A 268 -0.28 9.88 -8.01
C HIS A 268 -1.56 10.64 -7.65
N SER A 269 -2.61 10.56 -8.46
CA SER A 269 -3.89 11.21 -8.16
C SER A 269 -4.49 10.72 -6.83
N LEU A 270 -4.34 9.43 -6.50
CA LEU A 270 -4.75 8.89 -5.20
C LEU A 270 -3.88 9.43 -4.05
N LEU A 271 -2.56 9.51 -4.25
CA LEU A 271 -1.67 10.09 -3.23
C LEU A 271 -1.95 11.58 -3.02
N ASP A 272 -2.26 12.31 -4.08
CA ASP A 272 -2.61 13.73 -4.00
C ASP A 272 -3.88 13.95 -3.19
N LEU A 273 -4.92 13.12 -3.39
CA LEU A 273 -6.09 13.11 -2.51
C LEU A 273 -5.70 12.83 -1.05
N PHE A 274 -4.86 11.83 -0.80
CA PHE A 274 -4.49 11.43 0.56
C PHE A 274 -3.61 12.46 1.29
N GLU A 275 -2.83 13.23 0.54
CA GLU A 275 -1.93 14.25 1.08
C GLU A 275 -2.57 15.64 1.14
N ASP A 276 -3.79 15.81 0.61
CA ASP A 276 -4.54 17.07 0.70
C ASP A 276 -4.90 17.37 2.18
N PRO A 277 -4.42 18.50 2.75
CA PRO A 277 -4.78 18.89 4.11
C PRO A 277 -6.29 19.08 4.34
N GLY A 278 -7.04 19.40 3.29
CA GLY A 278 -8.50 19.55 3.32
C GLY A 278 -9.25 18.24 3.55
N GLU A 279 -8.64 17.11 3.18
CA GLU A 279 -9.26 15.78 3.21
C GLU A 279 -8.78 14.93 4.40
N PHE A 280 -8.00 15.52 5.31
CA PHE A 280 -7.33 14.82 6.41
C PHE A 280 -8.28 13.95 7.25
N LYS A 281 -9.50 14.44 7.52
CA LYS A 281 -10.46 13.75 8.37
C LYS A 281 -10.98 12.48 7.68
N GLU A 282 -11.37 12.59 6.42
CA GLU A 282 -11.86 11.52 5.58
C GLU A 282 -10.78 10.46 5.37
N VAL A 283 -9.53 10.88 5.19
CA VAL A 283 -8.35 10.00 5.10
C VAL A 283 -8.12 9.25 6.42
N ASP A 284 -8.17 9.91 7.58
CA ASP A 284 -8.01 9.24 8.88
C ASP A 284 -9.13 8.21 9.14
N GLU A 285 -10.36 8.55 8.78
CA GLU A 285 -11.50 7.62 8.86
C GLU A 285 -11.32 6.41 7.93
N LEU A 286 -10.83 6.63 6.71
CA LEU A 286 -10.50 5.58 5.74
C LEU A 286 -9.39 4.66 6.29
N LEU A 287 -8.29 5.21 6.79
CA LEU A 287 -7.18 4.43 7.38
C LEU A 287 -7.65 3.64 8.60
N THR A 288 -8.49 4.24 9.44
CA THR A 288 -9.12 3.57 10.59
C THR A 288 -9.99 2.40 10.12
N TRP A 289 -10.78 2.58 9.07
CA TRP A 289 -11.59 1.51 8.50
C TRP A 289 -10.72 0.37 7.95
N TRP A 290 -9.70 0.69 7.14
CA TRP A 290 -8.79 -0.30 6.56
C TRP A 290 -8.04 -1.13 7.60
N ASN A 291 -7.54 -0.47 8.64
CA ASN A 291 -6.86 -1.15 9.75
C ASN A 291 -7.76 -2.16 10.46
N ARG A 292 -9.07 -1.89 10.55
CA ARG A 292 -10.05 -2.87 11.09
C ARG A 292 -10.25 -4.06 10.16
N GLN A 293 -10.16 -3.88 8.85
CA GLN A 293 -10.35 -4.95 7.85
C GLN A 293 -9.15 -5.90 7.75
N VAL A 294 -7.94 -5.35 7.82
CA VAL A 294 -6.69 -6.07 7.52
C VAL A 294 -5.89 -6.41 8.78
N PHE A 295 -5.90 -5.53 9.79
CA PHE A 295 -5.14 -5.69 11.03
C PHE A 295 -6.05 -5.63 12.27
N PRO A 296 -7.05 -6.53 12.40
CA PRO A 296 -8.04 -6.45 13.47
C PRO A 296 -7.42 -6.60 14.86
N THR A 297 -6.36 -7.40 15.01
CA THR A 297 -5.68 -7.62 16.30
C THR A 297 -4.89 -6.37 16.75
N SER A 298 -4.20 -5.70 15.82
CA SER A 298 -3.49 -4.44 16.11
C SER A 298 -4.47 -3.31 16.43
N SER A 299 -5.59 -3.26 15.69
CA SER A 299 -6.69 -2.32 15.94
C SER A 299 -7.38 -2.58 17.28
N ALA A 300 -7.56 -3.84 17.66
CA ALA A 300 -8.11 -4.23 18.96
C ALA A 300 -7.13 -3.97 20.12
N ALA A 301 -5.81 -4.08 19.90
CA ALA A 301 -4.80 -3.75 20.91
C ALA A 301 -4.79 -2.24 21.25
N LYS A 302 -5.17 -1.38 20.30
CA LYS A 302 -5.42 0.06 20.57
C LYS A 302 -6.73 0.30 21.34
N ARG A 303 -7.70 -0.62 21.30
CA ARG A 303 -8.94 -0.54 22.10
C ARG A 303 -8.74 -1.14 23.49
N SER A 304 -8.59 -0.25 24.48
CA SER A 304 -8.70 -0.52 25.91
C SER A 304 -7.74 -1.62 26.41
N ILE A 305 -6.67 -1.18 27.07
CA ILE A 305 -6.11 -1.95 28.18
C ILE A 305 -7.23 -2.03 29.22
N SER A 306 -8.06 -3.08 29.10
CA SER A 306 -9.14 -3.34 30.03
C SER A 306 -8.56 -3.33 31.44
N VAL A 307 -9.10 -2.45 32.28
CA VAL A 307 -8.77 -2.25 33.69
C VAL A 307 -8.93 -3.57 34.50
N ASN A 308 -9.53 -4.61 33.90
CA ASN A 308 -9.83 -5.90 34.50
C ASN A 308 -8.89 -7.06 34.07
N ARG A 309 -7.63 -6.80 33.72
CA ARG A 309 -6.65 -7.91 33.56
C ARG A 309 -5.93 -8.21 34.88
N ALA A 310 -5.69 -9.50 35.13
CA ALA A 310 -4.94 -9.99 36.29
C ALA A 310 -3.58 -9.29 36.47
N LEU A 311 -2.92 -8.90 35.36
CA LEU A 311 -1.66 -8.16 35.38
C LEU A 311 -1.77 -6.79 36.09
N SER A 312 -2.86 -6.06 35.87
CA SER A 312 -3.14 -4.78 36.53
C SER A 312 -3.32 -5.00 38.04
N LYS A 313 -4.09 -6.01 38.43
CA LYS A 313 -4.29 -6.40 39.84
C LYS A 313 -2.98 -6.88 40.50
N ILE A 314 -2.12 -7.60 39.78
CA ILE A 314 -0.80 -8.04 40.26
C ILE A 314 0.13 -6.83 40.47
N ARG A 315 0.13 -5.86 39.54
CA ARG A 315 0.93 -4.64 39.67
C ARG A 315 0.46 -3.77 40.84
N THR A 316 -0.85 -3.58 41.01
CA THR A 316 -1.41 -2.86 42.15
C THR A 316 -1.09 -3.56 43.48
N LYS A 317 -1.23 -4.89 43.55
CA LYS A 317 -0.85 -5.67 44.75
C LYS A 317 0.62 -5.46 45.11
N ARG A 318 1.53 -5.51 44.13
CA ARG A 318 2.96 -5.25 44.35
C ARG A 318 3.23 -3.83 44.84
N LEU A 319 2.53 -2.82 44.31
CA LEU A 319 2.67 -1.43 44.73
C LEU A 319 2.21 -1.23 46.19
N VAL A 320 1.09 -1.83 46.57
CA VAL A 320 0.56 -1.79 47.94
C VAL A 320 1.52 -2.48 48.92
N THR A 321 2.05 -3.65 48.58
CA THR A 321 3.03 -4.35 49.43
C THR A 321 4.34 -3.56 49.58
N LYS A 322 4.79 -2.88 48.52
CA LYS A 322 6.01 -2.07 48.57
C LYS A 322 5.82 -0.79 49.41
N ASN A 323 4.63 -0.18 49.36
CA ASN A 323 4.30 0.98 50.17
C ASN A 323 4.11 0.61 51.65
N ALA A 324 3.49 -0.54 51.95
CA ALA A 324 3.37 -1.04 53.32
C ALA A 324 4.74 -1.33 53.95
N ALA A 325 5.66 -1.96 53.21
CA ALA A 325 7.03 -2.20 53.67
C ALA A 325 7.82 -0.91 53.96
N ASN A 326 7.57 0.17 53.21
CA ASN A 326 8.19 1.48 53.44
C ASN A 326 7.59 2.24 54.64
N LEU A 327 6.32 2.00 54.97
CA LEU A 327 5.65 2.55 56.15
C LEU A 327 6.13 1.87 57.44
N ASP A 328 6.37 0.55 57.43
CA ASP A 328 6.91 -0.15 58.60
C ASP A 328 8.36 0.26 58.92
N LEU A 329 9.16 0.60 57.90
CA LEU A 329 10.54 1.10 58.08
C LEU A 329 10.60 2.50 58.68
N THR A 330 9.56 3.32 58.48
CA THR A 330 9.51 4.71 59.01
C THR A 330 9.00 4.77 60.45
N VAL A 331 8.17 3.81 60.88
CA VAL A 331 7.69 3.72 62.28
C VAL A 331 8.72 3.06 63.22
N ALA A 332 9.61 2.20 62.69
CA ALA A 332 10.69 1.60 63.49
C ALA A 332 11.90 2.52 63.74
N SER A 333 11.88 3.75 63.21
CA SER A 333 12.99 4.71 63.25
C SER A 333 12.72 5.95 64.13
N THR A 334 11.68 5.92 64.97
CA THR A 334 11.34 6.92 65.99
C THR A 334 11.33 6.30 67.37
#